data_AF-A0A9P0AVE5-F1
#
_entry.id   AF-A0A9P0AVE5-F1
#
_cell.length_a   1.000
_cell.length_b   1.000
_cell.length_c   1.000
_cell.angle_alpha   90.00
_cell.angle_beta   90.00
_cell.angle_gamma   90.00
#
_symmetry.space_group_name_H-M   'P 1'
#
loop_
_entity.id
_entity.type
_entity.pdbx_description
1 polymer ?
#
loop_
_entity_poly.entity_id
_entity_poly.type
_entity_poly.pdbx_seq_one_letter_code
_entity_poly.pdbx_strand_id
1 'polypeptide(L)'
;MDSLVWHNVLTEWVNCLNLSQPIKHIEELKNTDFLHKIYLLLKKSNAESDDLKFLFNLISTFYPKCIYEISSNLNLQQLTTIEITYLISLLLHYSCIYDRRDILTVPLCKGLNKKTQIYIRNFLEKVNATTSYDELINIINYKYERYLMDNNALWPNNYSLEPQSPLQEIFTPNSKTKLPESKTREIIQLKSALELERYDKADIQEELKLQLDINKKMEKQLQQKLSEISRLKMEVLTLETKTPSYCQDNDFVEIQKQLKSEILSLEQYISQSDEEQKVLRKEKEAAKEMIRKLEQEVSIWQERFFLTENNLQTLSEQAKTQEILYKNLQQHCTELEAFLEETKTPNDSHLDEFYLTNKYPLTTEEDLAHSVVDLQLKDVKKQNDELKLMLKESQELSFIHKMEIEKLTLQLKDSDDQCVNLIHNNKILILKVRID
;
A
#
# COMPACT_ATOMS: atom_id res chain seq x y z
N MET A 1 -7.80 -33.59 20.05
CA MET A 1 -7.32 -33.48 18.64
C MET A 1 -7.10 -32.02 18.25
N ASP A 2 -6.92 -31.12 19.22
CA ASP A 2 -7.19 -29.68 19.04
C ASP A 2 -5.92 -28.81 18.89
N SER A 3 -4.72 -29.39 19.08
CA SER A 3 -3.43 -28.70 18.85
C SER A 3 -3.06 -28.55 17.37
N LEU A 4 -3.69 -29.30 16.47
CA LEU A 4 -3.32 -29.34 15.05
C LEU A 4 -3.56 -28.00 14.34
N VAL A 5 -4.62 -27.28 14.73
CA VAL A 5 -4.94 -25.97 14.13
C VAL A 5 -3.89 -24.93 14.50
N TRP A 6 -3.50 -24.88 15.77
CA TRP A 6 -2.47 -23.96 16.23
C TRP A 6 -1.08 -24.32 15.69
N HIS A 7 -0.77 -25.62 15.56
CA HIS A 7 0.46 -26.05 14.86
C HIS A 7 0.51 -25.50 13.43
N ASN A 8 -0.59 -25.58 12.68
CA ASN A 8 -0.64 -25.04 11.32
C ASN A 8 -0.44 -23.52 11.29
N VAL A 9 -1.02 -22.80 12.26
CA VAL A 9 -0.83 -21.34 12.41
C VAL A 9 0.64 -21.01 12.65
N LEU A 10 1.32 -21.74 13.55
CA LEU A 10 2.73 -21.53 13.84
C LEU A 10 3.62 -21.92 12.65
N THR A 11 3.33 -23.02 11.96
CA THR A 11 4.05 -23.43 10.74
C THR A 11 3.96 -22.34 9.66
N GLU A 12 2.77 -21.79 9.44
CA GLU A 12 2.56 -20.72 8.47
C GLU A 12 3.30 -19.44 8.88
N TRP A 13 3.28 -19.09 10.16
CA TRP A 13 4.05 -17.97 10.70
C TRP A 13 5.56 -18.14 10.46
N VAL A 14 6.13 -19.28 10.86
CA VAL A 14 7.55 -19.59 10.67
C VAL A 14 7.94 -19.44 9.20
N ASN A 15 7.15 -20.02 8.30
CA ASN A 15 7.41 -19.97 6.86
C ASN A 15 7.27 -18.54 6.30
N CYS A 16 6.34 -17.76 6.83
CA CYS A 16 6.13 -16.36 6.42
C CYS A 16 7.35 -15.48 6.71
N LEU A 17 8.10 -15.76 7.78
CA LEU A 17 9.30 -15.01 8.12
C LEU A 17 10.49 -15.29 7.17
N ASN A 18 10.45 -16.36 6.36
CA ASN A 18 11.50 -16.74 5.41
C ASN A 18 12.92 -16.79 6.01
N LEU A 19 13.04 -17.11 7.31
CA LEU A 19 14.34 -17.19 7.98
C LEU A 19 15.03 -18.52 7.67
N SER A 20 14.29 -19.63 7.67
CA SER A 20 14.80 -20.97 7.40
C SER A 20 14.14 -21.59 6.17
N GLN A 21 14.54 -22.81 5.82
CA GLN A 21 13.80 -23.62 4.84
C GLN A 21 12.34 -23.81 5.30
N PRO A 22 11.37 -23.85 4.36
CA PRO A 22 9.97 -23.98 4.70
C PRO A 22 9.70 -25.33 5.37
N ILE A 23 9.07 -25.28 6.53
CA ILE A 23 8.72 -26.45 7.33
C ILE A 23 7.29 -26.90 7.03
N LYS A 24 7.02 -28.21 7.14
CA LYS A 24 5.65 -28.76 7.05
C LYS A 24 5.08 -29.09 8.43
N HIS A 25 5.94 -29.56 9.33
CA HIS A 25 5.58 -29.94 10.69
C HIS A 25 6.40 -29.15 11.72
N ILE A 26 5.78 -28.84 12.86
CA ILE A 26 6.43 -28.05 13.92
C ILE A 26 7.64 -28.77 14.54
N GLU A 27 7.70 -30.10 14.42
CA GLU A 27 8.83 -30.93 14.85
C GLU A 27 10.11 -30.67 14.06
N GLU A 28 10.00 -30.17 12.82
CA GLU A 28 11.15 -29.80 11.98
C GLU A 28 11.92 -28.60 12.57
N LEU A 29 11.31 -27.82 13.47
CA LEU A 29 11.95 -26.73 14.21
C LEU A 29 13.00 -27.23 15.22
N LYS A 30 13.07 -28.53 15.48
CA LYS A 30 14.18 -29.15 16.24
C LYS A 30 15.53 -29.00 15.53
N ASN A 31 15.55 -28.70 14.23
CA ASN A 31 16.77 -28.58 13.42
C ASN A 31 17.62 -27.30 13.73
N THR A 32 17.34 -26.57 14.81
CA THR A 32 18.09 -25.37 15.28
C THR A 32 18.18 -24.17 14.33
N ASP A 33 18.11 -24.32 13.01
CA ASP A 33 18.36 -23.27 12.01
C ASP A 33 17.44 -22.06 12.19
N PHE A 34 16.13 -22.31 12.32
CA PHE A 34 15.16 -21.25 12.57
C PHE A 34 15.42 -20.52 13.90
N LEU A 35 15.66 -21.26 14.97
CA LEU A 35 15.88 -20.71 16.31
C LEU A 35 17.20 -19.92 16.37
N HIS A 36 18.25 -20.39 15.71
CA HIS A 36 19.52 -19.68 15.58
C HIS A 36 19.35 -18.35 14.84
N LYS A 37 18.59 -18.34 13.73
CA LYS A 37 18.35 -17.12 12.95
C LYS A 37 17.44 -16.14 13.67
N ILE A 38 16.40 -16.62 14.36
CA ILE A 38 15.62 -15.77 15.27
C ILE A 38 16.51 -15.22 16.37
N TYR A 39 17.38 -16.03 16.96
CA TYR A 39 18.33 -15.55 17.97
C TYR A 39 19.23 -14.44 17.42
N LEU A 40 19.87 -14.62 16.26
CA LEU A 40 20.71 -13.60 15.64
C LEU A 40 19.94 -12.31 15.38
N LEU A 41 18.67 -12.41 15.00
CA LEU A 41 17.81 -11.25 14.88
C LEU A 41 17.59 -10.60 16.25
N LEU A 42 17.13 -11.34 17.26
CA LEU A 42 16.76 -10.81 18.58
C LEU A 42 17.96 -10.27 19.40
N LYS A 43 19.17 -10.76 19.13
CA LYS A 43 20.37 -10.41 19.88
C LYS A 43 20.96 -9.07 19.40
N LYS A 44 20.94 -8.06 20.29
CA LYS A 44 21.53 -6.72 20.04
C LYS A 44 23.04 -6.61 20.33
N SER A 45 23.70 -7.64 20.85
CA SER A 45 25.13 -7.60 21.25
C SER A 45 25.89 -8.89 20.92
N ASN A 46 27.21 -8.80 20.72
CA ASN A 46 28.06 -9.89 20.19
C ASN A 46 28.54 -10.94 21.23
N ALA A 47 27.97 -11.00 22.44
CA ALA A 47 28.48 -11.92 23.46
C ALA A 47 28.17 -13.39 23.13
N GLU A 48 29.18 -14.25 22.98
CA GLU A 48 29.03 -15.69 22.70
C GLU A 48 28.23 -16.39 23.83
N SER A 49 26.95 -16.63 23.60
CA SER A 49 26.14 -17.49 24.45
C SER A 49 25.44 -18.52 23.58
N ASP A 50 25.29 -19.72 24.12
CA ASP A 50 24.43 -20.78 23.58
C ASP A 50 23.04 -20.21 23.22
N ASP A 51 22.68 -20.30 21.94
CA ASP A 51 21.50 -19.65 21.33
C ASP A 51 20.21 -20.04 22.07
N LEU A 52 20.13 -21.30 22.49
CA LEU A 52 19.00 -21.81 23.24
C LEU A 52 18.93 -21.22 24.63
N LYS A 53 20.06 -21.21 25.34
CA LYS A 53 20.14 -20.66 26.69
C LYS A 53 19.75 -19.19 26.69
N PHE A 54 20.11 -18.44 25.65
CA PHE A 54 19.65 -17.06 25.48
C PHE A 54 18.15 -16.97 25.27
N LEU A 55 17.57 -17.73 24.33
CA LEU A 55 16.13 -17.68 24.06
C LEU A 55 15.31 -18.09 25.30
N PHE A 56 15.77 -19.09 26.06
CA PHE A 56 15.17 -19.45 27.33
C PHE A 56 15.25 -18.33 28.35
N ASN A 57 16.43 -17.75 28.57
CA ASN A 57 16.60 -16.62 29.49
C ASN A 57 15.73 -15.43 29.09
N LEU A 58 15.61 -15.16 27.78
CA LEU A 58 14.76 -14.11 27.24
C LEU A 58 13.30 -14.35 27.62
N ILE A 59 12.78 -15.53 27.31
CA ILE A 59 11.39 -15.90 27.66
C ILE A 59 11.20 -15.89 29.17
N SER A 60 12.19 -16.31 29.96
CA SER A 60 12.18 -16.23 31.43
C SER A 60 12.11 -14.83 31.99
N THR A 61 12.67 -13.86 31.27
CA THR A 61 12.60 -12.47 31.66
C THR A 61 11.20 -11.88 31.42
N PHE A 62 10.57 -12.24 30.29
CA PHE A 62 9.30 -11.63 29.86
C PHE A 62 8.03 -12.40 30.29
N TYR A 63 8.14 -13.70 30.57
CA TYR A 63 7.02 -14.58 30.97
C TYR A 63 7.39 -15.46 32.16
N PRO A 64 7.70 -14.88 33.34
CA PRO A 64 8.21 -15.61 34.49
C PRO A 64 7.22 -16.66 35.04
N LYS A 65 5.92 -16.50 34.76
CA LYS A 65 4.84 -17.41 35.21
C LYS A 65 4.51 -18.54 34.22
N CYS A 66 5.08 -18.51 33.01
CA CYS A 66 4.88 -19.57 32.02
C CYS A 66 5.93 -20.68 32.12
N ILE A 67 6.83 -20.63 33.11
CA ILE A 67 8.03 -21.46 33.16
C ILE A 67 7.98 -22.40 34.34
N TYR A 68 7.82 -23.70 34.06
CA TYR A 68 8.63 -24.74 34.67
C TYR A 68 8.66 -26.02 33.81
N GLU A 69 9.75 -26.78 33.91
CA GLU A 69 10.04 -28.10 33.32
C GLU A 69 10.41 -28.21 31.83
N ILE A 70 10.91 -27.16 31.18
CA ILE A 70 11.81 -27.41 30.05
C ILE A 70 13.11 -27.89 30.67
N SER A 71 13.19 -29.21 30.79
CA SER A 71 14.14 -29.96 31.59
C SER A 71 15.56 -29.39 31.56
N SER A 72 16.26 -29.56 32.68
CA SER A 72 17.65 -29.17 32.96
C SER A 72 18.70 -29.63 31.91
N ASN A 73 18.27 -30.29 30.84
CA ASN A 73 19.04 -30.60 29.65
C ASN A 73 18.57 -29.69 28.50
N LEU A 74 19.37 -28.66 28.21
CA LEU A 74 19.22 -27.70 27.11
C LEU A 74 19.44 -28.36 25.73
N ASN A 75 18.74 -29.44 25.42
CA ASN A 75 18.82 -30.09 24.12
C ASN A 75 17.45 -30.10 23.42
N LEU A 76 17.32 -29.30 22.36
CA LEU A 76 16.12 -29.21 21.50
C LEU A 76 15.59 -30.58 21.03
N GLN A 77 16.48 -31.56 20.86
CA GLN A 77 16.08 -32.89 20.38
C GLN A 77 15.21 -33.62 21.41
N GLN A 78 15.38 -33.33 22.70
CA GLN A 78 14.66 -33.95 23.80
C GLN A 78 13.30 -33.29 24.09
N LEU A 79 13.02 -32.11 23.53
CA LEU A 79 11.74 -31.44 23.71
C LEU A 79 10.60 -32.21 23.02
N THR A 80 9.48 -32.30 23.70
CA THR A 80 8.21 -32.78 23.13
C THR A 80 7.64 -31.75 22.14
N THR A 81 6.81 -32.21 21.21
CA THR A 81 6.12 -31.34 20.23
C THR A 81 5.30 -30.24 20.93
N ILE A 82 4.77 -30.54 22.12
CA ILE A 82 3.99 -29.63 22.94
C ILE A 82 4.88 -28.49 23.49
N GLU A 83 6.05 -28.82 24.04
CA GLU A 83 7.00 -27.83 24.55
C GLU A 83 7.51 -26.90 23.44
N ILE A 84 7.80 -27.45 22.26
CA ILE A 84 8.18 -26.66 21.08
C ILE A 84 7.05 -25.71 20.70
N THR A 85 5.81 -26.20 20.67
CA THR A 85 4.64 -25.37 20.36
C THR A 85 4.55 -24.18 21.30
N TYR A 86 4.74 -24.38 22.60
CA TYR A 86 4.70 -23.30 23.59
C TYR A 86 5.87 -22.33 23.45
N LEU A 87 7.08 -22.84 23.25
CA LEU A 87 8.27 -22.02 23.02
C LEU A 87 8.07 -21.09 21.82
N ILE A 88 7.64 -21.65 20.69
CA ILE A 88 7.40 -20.92 19.44
C ILE A 88 6.23 -19.95 19.58
N SER A 89 5.18 -20.30 20.34
CA SER A 89 4.05 -19.39 20.63
C SER A 89 4.50 -18.16 21.44
N LEU A 90 5.34 -18.36 22.44
CA LEU A 90 5.90 -17.27 23.23
C LEU A 90 6.87 -16.41 22.43
N LEU A 91 7.66 -17.01 21.52
CA LEU A 91 8.50 -16.28 20.57
C LEU A 91 7.70 -15.45 19.57
N LEU A 92 6.57 -15.96 19.08
CA LEU A 92 5.63 -15.20 18.28
C LEU A 92 5.11 -13.99 19.07
N HIS A 93 4.61 -14.19 20.28
CA HIS A 93 4.13 -13.09 21.12
C HIS A 93 5.24 -12.06 21.37
N TYR A 94 6.45 -12.53 21.68
CA TYR A 94 7.60 -11.69 21.93
C TYR A 94 7.94 -10.81 20.72
N SER A 95 7.99 -11.42 19.53
CA SER A 95 8.30 -10.75 18.27
C SER A 95 7.23 -9.71 17.88
N CYS A 96 5.97 -9.93 18.24
CA CYS A 96 4.88 -9.00 17.91
C CYS A 96 4.74 -7.85 18.90
N ILE A 97 4.93 -8.10 20.21
CA ILE A 97 4.61 -7.13 21.26
C ILE A 97 5.83 -6.37 21.73
N TYR A 98 6.96 -7.07 21.97
CA TYR A 98 8.16 -6.51 22.58
C TYR A 98 9.22 -6.12 21.56
N ASP A 99 9.44 -6.92 20.51
CA ASP A 99 10.44 -6.65 19.47
C ASP A 99 9.79 -6.31 18.12
N ARG A 100 9.14 -5.14 18.07
CA ARG A 100 8.31 -4.64 16.94
C ARG A 100 9.10 -4.22 15.71
N ARG A 101 10.17 -4.92 15.35
CA ARG A 101 10.90 -4.64 14.11
C ARG A 101 10.04 -4.99 12.90
N ASP A 102 10.14 -4.17 11.86
CA ASP A 102 9.36 -4.32 10.63
C ASP A 102 9.60 -5.70 9.98
N ILE A 103 10.82 -6.23 10.07
CA ILE A 103 11.20 -7.55 9.55
C ILE A 103 10.38 -8.68 10.17
N LEU A 104 9.93 -8.53 11.43
CA LEU A 104 9.16 -9.55 12.15
C LEU A 104 7.65 -9.32 12.09
N THR A 105 7.22 -8.07 11.89
CA THR A 105 5.81 -7.68 11.98
C THR A 105 5.14 -7.42 10.62
N VAL A 106 5.86 -6.91 9.63
CA VAL A 106 5.31 -6.67 8.28
C VAL A 106 4.91 -7.97 7.57
N PRO A 107 5.70 -9.07 7.64
CA PRO A 107 5.30 -10.34 7.03
C PRO A 107 3.98 -10.87 7.60
N LEU A 108 3.73 -10.67 8.90
CA LEU A 108 2.48 -11.10 9.54
C LEU A 108 1.24 -10.47 8.92
N CYS A 109 1.32 -9.19 8.52
CA CYS A 109 0.18 -8.46 7.96
C CYS A 109 -0.02 -8.71 6.46
N LYS A 110 1.05 -8.97 5.71
CA LYS A 110 1.02 -9.05 4.24
C LYS A 110 1.18 -10.46 3.67
N GLY A 111 1.86 -11.35 4.40
CA GLY A 111 2.27 -12.67 3.91
C GLY A 111 1.50 -13.86 4.52
N LEU A 112 0.72 -13.65 5.58
CA LEU A 112 -0.12 -14.69 6.19
C LEU A 112 -1.53 -14.70 5.64
N ASN A 113 -2.15 -15.89 5.59
CA ASN A 113 -3.56 -16.06 5.32
C ASN A 113 -4.41 -15.30 6.35
N LYS A 114 -5.48 -14.63 5.90
CA LYS A 114 -6.43 -13.88 6.74
C LYS A 114 -6.93 -14.71 7.93
N LYS A 115 -7.17 -16.01 7.73
CA LYS A 115 -7.59 -16.92 8.81
C LYS A 115 -6.52 -17.02 9.90
N THR A 116 -5.26 -17.21 9.51
CA THR A 116 -4.09 -17.30 10.40
C THR A 116 -3.83 -15.99 11.12
N GLN A 117 -3.97 -14.86 10.43
CA GLN A 117 -3.88 -13.53 11.05
C GLN A 117 -4.90 -13.33 12.18
N ILE A 118 -6.14 -13.79 12.00
CA ILE A 118 -7.18 -13.71 13.04
C ILE A 118 -6.80 -14.56 14.26
N TYR A 119 -6.29 -15.78 14.05
CA TYR A 119 -5.83 -16.63 15.15
C TYR A 119 -4.68 -15.99 15.93
N ILE A 120 -3.69 -15.44 15.23
CA ILE A 120 -2.55 -14.76 15.85
C ILE A 120 -3.04 -13.52 16.61
N ARG A 121 -3.89 -12.68 16.01
CA ARG A 121 -4.45 -11.50 16.69
C ARG A 121 -5.11 -11.88 18.02
N ASN A 122 -5.99 -12.87 18.00
CA ASN A 122 -6.71 -13.29 19.20
C ASN A 122 -5.78 -13.87 20.27
N PHE A 123 -4.72 -14.55 19.86
CA PHE A 123 -3.67 -15.01 20.76
C PHE A 123 -2.92 -13.82 21.39
N LEU A 124 -2.51 -12.83 20.59
CA LEU A 124 -1.83 -11.63 21.07
C LEU A 124 -2.71 -10.77 22.01
N GLU A 125 -4.02 -10.71 21.80
CA GLU A 125 -4.95 -9.99 22.67
C GLU A 125 -5.11 -10.64 24.05
N LYS A 126 -4.87 -11.96 24.16
CA LYS A 126 -5.08 -12.74 25.40
C LYS A 126 -3.82 -13.03 26.19
N VAL A 127 -2.67 -13.10 25.53
CA VAL A 127 -1.38 -13.36 26.20
C VAL A 127 -0.80 -12.05 26.74
N ASN A 128 -0.27 -12.09 27.95
CA ASN A 128 0.42 -10.97 28.57
C ASN A 128 1.55 -11.50 29.50
N ALA A 129 2.33 -10.59 30.08
CA ALA A 129 3.45 -10.96 30.97
C ALA A 129 3.02 -11.72 32.25
N THR A 130 1.73 -11.65 32.61
CA THR A 130 1.18 -12.30 33.81
C THR A 130 0.45 -13.61 33.53
N THR A 131 0.32 -14.00 32.26
CA THR A 131 -0.34 -15.24 31.83
C THR A 131 0.35 -16.44 32.47
N SER A 132 -0.43 -17.33 33.10
CA SER A 132 0.08 -18.59 33.64
C SER A 132 0.23 -19.65 32.55
N TYR A 133 0.96 -20.72 32.85
CA TYR A 133 1.09 -21.85 31.92
C TYR A 133 -0.26 -22.48 31.54
N ASP A 134 -1.14 -22.71 32.52
CA ASP A 134 -2.47 -23.28 32.27
C ASP A 134 -3.35 -22.34 31.44
N GLU A 135 -3.23 -21.02 31.65
CA GLU A 135 -3.90 -20.02 30.82
C GLU A 135 -3.36 -20.04 29.39
N LEU A 136 -2.05 -20.16 29.19
CA LEU A 136 -1.45 -20.27 27.85
C LEU A 136 -1.97 -21.51 27.11
N ILE A 137 -2.08 -22.64 27.79
CA ILE A 137 -2.68 -23.87 27.24
C ILE A 137 -4.13 -23.62 26.83
N ASN A 138 -4.91 -22.99 27.71
CA ASN A 138 -6.31 -22.69 27.45
C ASN A 138 -6.50 -21.72 26.27
N ILE A 139 -5.60 -20.73 26.13
CA ILE A 139 -5.62 -19.77 25.02
C ILE A 139 -5.29 -20.47 23.69
N ILE A 140 -4.26 -21.33 23.68
CA ILE A 140 -3.83 -22.08 22.49
C ILE A 140 -4.90 -23.09 22.05
N ASN A 141 -5.55 -23.77 22.99
CA ASN A 141 -6.60 -24.74 22.71
C ASN A 141 -7.99 -24.11 22.53
N TYR A 142 -8.11 -22.78 22.62
CA TYR A 142 -9.40 -22.10 22.53
C TYR A 142 -10.00 -22.22 21.12
N LYS A 143 -11.23 -22.72 21.02
CA LYS A 143 -11.93 -22.88 19.74
C LYS A 143 -12.45 -21.54 19.22
N TYR A 144 -11.87 -21.07 18.12
CA TYR A 144 -12.32 -19.85 17.42
C TYR A 144 -13.41 -20.10 16.36
N GLU A 145 -14.04 -21.28 16.35
CA GLU A 145 -15.05 -21.67 15.34
C GLU A 145 -16.24 -20.69 15.25
N ARG A 146 -16.60 -20.00 16.34
CA ARG A 146 -17.65 -18.99 16.33
C ARG A 146 -17.28 -17.70 15.58
N TYR A 147 -16.00 -17.33 15.53
CA TYR A 147 -15.57 -16.06 14.94
C TYR A 147 -15.37 -16.12 13.43
N LEU A 148 -15.25 -17.32 12.83
CA LEU A 148 -15.04 -17.44 11.38
C LEU A 148 -16.34 -17.43 10.57
N MET A 149 -17.48 -17.70 11.20
CA MET A 149 -18.80 -17.63 10.56
C MET A 149 -19.34 -16.18 10.48
N ASP A 150 -19.00 -15.32 11.44
CA ASP A 150 -19.47 -13.92 11.46
C ASP A 150 -18.51 -12.92 10.77
N ASN A 151 -17.25 -13.27 10.52
CA ASN A 151 -16.23 -12.34 9.97
C ASN A 151 -16.22 -12.18 8.43
N ASN A 152 -17.27 -12.65 7.74
CA ASN A 152 -17.60 -12.12 6.41
C ASN A 152 -18.37 -10.79 6.49
N ALA A 153 -18.76 -10.36 7.69
CA ALA A 153 -19.25 -9.04 7.98
C ALA A 153 -18.27 -8.31 8.92
N LEU A 154 -17.85 -7.11 8.50
CA LEU A 154 -17.34 -6.03 9.37
C LEU A 154 -15.94 -6.24 9.97
N TRP A 155 -14.95 -5.59 9.35
CA TRP A 155 -13.85 -5.00 10.12
C TRP A 155 -14.38 -3.74 10.81
N PRO A 156 -14.33 -3.63 12.15
CA PRO A 156 -14.59 -2.37 12.83
C PRO A 156 -13.30 -1.55 12.82
N ASN A 157 -13.19 -0.65 11.85
CA ASN A 157 -12.35 0.53 12.05
C ASN A 157 -13.25 1.66 12.55
N ASN A 158 -12.81 2.24 13.66
CA ASN A 158 -13.26 3.48 14.29
C ASN A 158 -14.35 3.35 15.35
N TYR A 159 -13.91 3.65 16.58
CA TYR A 159 -14.69 4.36 17.57
C TYR A 159 -15.42 5.56 16.94
N SER A 160 -16.74 5.49 16.80
CA SER A 160 -17.67 6.63 17.00
C SER A 160 -19.12 6.23 16.78
N LEU A 161 -19.90 6.44 17.84
CA LEU A 161 -21.29 6.94 17.86
C LEU A 161 -22.28 6.33 16.84
N GLU A 162 -23.20 5.54 17.39
CA GLU A 162 -24.58 5.27 16.96
C GLU A 162 -24.98 5.55 15.50
N PRO A 163 -25.45 4.55 14.74
CA PRO A 163 -26.05 4.79 13.43
C PRO A 163 -27.50 5.28 13.58
N GLN A 164 -27.72 6.58 13.50
CA GLN A 164 -29.02 7.13 13.12
C GLN A 164 -29.29 6.82 11.64
N SER A 165 -30.50 6.33 11.37
CA SER A 165 -30.97 5.93 10.04
C SER A 165 -31.00 7.11 9.05
N PRO A 166 -30.59 6.92 7.78
CA PRO A 166 -30.60 7.97 6.74
C PRO A 166 -31.99 8.58 6.43
N LEU A 167 -33.07 8.00 6.96
CA LEU A 167 -34.43 8.45 6.72
C LEU A 167 -34.93 9.49 7.75
N GLN A 168 -34.17 9.77 8.81
CA GLN A 168 -34.58 10.71 9.86
C GLN A 168 -34.17 12.17 9.54
N GLU A 169 -33.23 12.40 8.62
CA GLU A 169 -32.78 13.74 8.22
C GLU A 169 -33.72 14.45 7.24
N ILE A 170 -34.56 13.71 6.51
CA ILE A 170 -35.44 14.30 5.50
C ILE A 170 -36.68 14.97 6.13
N PHE A 171 -37.06 14.55 7.35
CA PHE A 171 -38.27 15.05 8.02
C PHE A 171 -38.02 16.08 9.12
N THR A 172 -36.79 16.57 9.31
CA THR A 172 -36.48 17.57 10.35
C THR A 172 -36.17 18.95 9.73
N PRO A 173 -36.94 20.02 10.00
CA PRO A 173 -36.79 21.32 9.30
C PRO A 173 -35.50 22.12 9.60
N ASN A 174 -34.52 21.57 10.31
CA ASN A 174 -33.43 22.36 10.92
C ASN A 174 -32.00 22.06 10.40
N SER A 175 -31.80 21.36 9.28
CA SER A 175 -30.45 20.94 8.83
C SER A 175 -29.70 21.92 7.92
N LYS A 176 -30.30 23.04 7.48
CA LYS A 176 -29.66 23.97 6.53
C LYS A 176 -28.46 24.76 7.09
N THR A 177 -28.19 24.73 8.40
CA THR A 177 -27.09 25.48 9.04
C THR A 177 -25.80 24.67 9.24
N LYS A 178 -25.84 23.33 9.25
CA LYS A 178 -24.64 22.51 9.57
C LYS A 178 -23.70 22.23 8.39
N LEU A 179 -24.22 22.21 7.16
CA LEU A 179 -23.43 22.01 5.95
C LEU A 179 -22.42 23.16 5.65
N PRO A 180 -22.78 24.46 5.78
CA PRO A 180 -21.82 25.54 5.57
C PRO A 180 -20.73 25.60 6.64
N GLU A 181 -21.02 25.21 7.88
CA GLU A 181 -20.02 25.15 8.97
C GLU A 181 -18.98 24.04 8.77
N SER A 182 -19.39 22.90 8.19
CA SER A 182 -18.46 21.83 7.82
C SER A 182 -17.50 22.27 6.71
N LYS A 183 -18.03 22.88 5.63
CA LYS A 183 -17.23 23.43 4.53
C LYS A 183 -16.31 24.57 4.99
N THR A 184 -16.77 25.41 5.92
CA THR A 184 -15.94 26.49 6.47
C THR A 184 -14.78 25.94 7.30
N ARG A 185 -15.00 24.88 8.08
CA ARG A 185 -13.92 24.20 8.82
C ARG A 185 -12.90 23.54 7.89
N GLU A 186 -13.36 22.87 6.84
CA GLU A 186 -12.49 22.28 5.83
C GLU A 186 -11.66 23.35 5.10
N ILE A 187 -12.26 24.49 4.73
CA ILE A 187 -11.55 25.61 4.12
C ILE A 187 -10.47 26.18 5.07
N ILE A 188 -10.76 26.30 6.37
CA ILE A 188 -9.78 26.76 7.35
C ILE A 188 -8.62 25.76 7.48
N GLN A 189 -8.93 24.46 7.50
CA GLN A 189 -7.90 23.41 7.55
C GLN A 189 -7.02 23.43 6.30
N LEU A 190 -7.61 23.50 5.11
CA LEU A 190 -6.87 23.60 3.85
C LEU A 190 -6.00 24.86 3.78
N LYS A 191 -6.49 25.99 4.29
CA LYS A 191 -5.69 27.22 4.39
C LYS A 191 -4.52 27.07 5.36
N SER A 192 -4.72 26.42 6.51
CA SER A 192 -3.63 26.17 7.47
C SER A 192 -2.59 25.20 6.91
N ALA A 193 -3.01 24.16 6.20
CA ALA A 193 -2.11 23.21 5.53
C ALA A 193 -1.31 23.89 4.41
N LEU A 194 -1.96 24.73 3.60
CA LEU A 194 -1.28 25.51 2.57
C LEU A 194 -0.25 26.48 3.15
N GLU A 195 -0.55 27.09 4.29
CA GLU A 195 0.36 28.01 4.97
C GLU A 195 1.56 27.27 5.57
N LEU A 196 1.35 26.09 6.18
CA LEU A 196 2.42 25.21 6.65
C LEU A 196 3.35 24.81 5.49
N GLU A 197 2.77 24.38 4.36
CA GLU A 197 3.52 24.00 3.16
C GLU A 197 4.37 25.16 2.60
N ARG A 198 3.89 26.40 2.75
CA ARG A 198 4.65 27.60 2.35
C ARG A 198 5.86 27.84 3.25
N TYR A 199 5.73 27.62 4.55
CA TYR A 199 6.86 27.70 5.48
C TYR A 199 7.88 26.60 5.19
N ASP A 200 7.43 25.35 5.06
CA ASP A 200 8.32 24.22 4.76
C ASP A 200 9.06 24.43 3.44
N LYS A 201 8.37 24.95 2.42
CA LYS A 201 9.01 25.31 1.14
C LYS A 201 10.06 26.41 1.29
N ALA A 202 9.81 27.42 2.12
CA ALA A 202 10.76 28.50 2.36
C ALA A 202 12.03 27.98 3.06
N ASP A 203 11.86 27.13 4.08
CA ASP A 203 12.96 26.51 4.82
C ASP A 203 13.81 25.60 3.91
N ILE A 204 13.16 24.78 3.06
CA ILE A 204 13.87 23.95 2.08
C ILE A 204 14.63 24.80 1.06
N GLN A 205 14.07 25.93 0.63
CA GLN A 205 14.76 26.85 -0.28
C GLN A 205 15.98 27.52 0.36
N GLU A 206 15.90 27.87 1.65
CA GLU A 206 17.03 28.41 2.40
C GLU A 206 18.13 27.36 2.60
N GLU A 207 17.78 26.14 2.99
CA GLU A 207 18.73 25.02 3.12
C GLU A 207 19.40 24.72 1.77
N LEU A 208 18.63 24.69 0.67
CA LEU A 208 19.19 24.47 -0.68
C LEU A 208 20.20 25.57 -1.04
N LYS A 209 19.91 26.83 -0.70
CA LYS A 209 20.83 27.95 -0.94
C LYS A 209 22.11 27.79 -0.11
N LEU A 210 22.00 27.40 1.15
CA LEU A 210 23.14 27.13 2.02
C LEU A 210 24.02 26.01 1.46
N GLN A 211 23.41 24.90 1.03
CA GLN A 211 24.12 23.78 0.41
C GLN A 211 24.84 24.19 -0.88
N LEU A 212 24.21 25.01 -1.73
CA LEU A 212 24.85 25.55 -2.93
C LEU A 212 26.08 26.41 -2.60
N ASP A 213 26.02 27.21 -1.54
CA ASP A 213 27.16 28.03 -1.13
C ASP A 213 28.29 27.20 -0.50
N ILE A 214 27.96 26.13 0.24
CA ILE A 214 28.93 25.15 0.74
C ILE A 214 29.63 24.45 -0.44
N ASN A 215 28.87 23.98 -1.43
CA ASN A 215 29.42 23.32 -2.62
C ASN A 215 30.37 24.25 -3.38
N LYS A 216 30.00 25.52 -3.60
CA LYS A 216 30.91 26.51 -4.22
C LYS A 216 32.19 26.71 -3.42
N LYS A 217 32.12 26.67 -2.09
CA LYS A 217 33.32 26.79 -1.23
C LYS A 217 34.22 25.56 -1.36
N MET A 218 33.63 24.36 -1.38
CA MET A 218 34.35 23.10 -1.57
C MET A 218 35.00 23.02 -2.96
N GLU A 219 34.31 23.47 -4.02
CA GLU A 219 34.86 23.56 -5.38
C GLU A 219 36.09 24.48 -5.44
N LYS A 220 36.02 25.65 -4.79
CA LYS A 220 37.17 26.57 -4.70
C LYS A 220 38.35 25.93 -3.97
N GLN A 221 38.10 25.21 -2.86
CA GLN A 221 39.16 24.50 -2.12
C GLN A 221 39.77 23.37 -2.97
N LEU A 222 38.95 22.63 -3.71
CA LEU A 222 39.41 21.59 -4.62
C LEU A 222 40.32 22.18 -5.71
N GLN A 223 39.91 23.28 -6.34
CA GLN A 223 40.75 23.98 -7.33
C GLN A 223 42.08 24.46 -6.75
N GLN A 224 42.08 25.02 -5.53
CA GLN A 224 43.30 25.42 -4.84
C GLN A 224 44.22 24.21 -4.61
N LYS A 225 43.68 23.10 -4.10
CA LYS A 225 44.48 21.89 -3.85
C LYS A 225 45.00 21.25 -5.13
N LEU A 226 44.23 21.24 -6.22
CA LEU A 226 44.71 20.80 -7.52
C LEU A 226 45.88 21.65 -8.02
N SER A 227 45.80 22.97 -7.88
CA SER A 227 46.90 23.87 -8.26
C SER A 227 48.16 23.65 -7.42
N GLU A 228 48.00 23.37 -6.11
CA GLU A 228 49.08 23.07 -5.19
C GLU A 228 49.76 21.73 -5.53
N ILE A 229 48.98 20.69 -5.84
CA ILE A 229 49.50 19.39 -6.31
C ILE A 229 50.30 19.57 -7.59
N SER A 230 49.79 20.32 -8.57
CA SER A 230 50.52 20.58 -9.82
C SER A 230 51.83 21.33 -9.58
N ARG A 231 51.85 22.30 -8.65
CA ARG A 231 53.07 23.02 -8.26
C ARG A 231 54.10 22.06 -7.63
N LEU A 232 53.68 21.24 -6.68
CA LEU A 232 54.56 20.28 -6.00
C LEU A 232 55.10 19.22 -6.95
N LYS A 233 54.27 18.73 -7.89
CA LYS A 233 54.71 17.81 -8.95
C LYS A 233 55.83 18.42 -9.81
N MET A 234 55.71 19.69 -10.20
CA MET A 234 56.79 20.37 -10.92
C MET A 234 58.04 20.53 -10.06
N GLU A 235 57.89 20.88 -8.78
CA GLU A 235 59.01 21.04 -7.85
C GLU A 235 59.81 19.74 -7.69
N VAL A 236 59.14 18.60 -7.48
CA VAL A 236 59.76 17.27 -7.45
C VAL A 236 60.52 16.99 -8.75
N LEU A 237 59.89 17.24 -9.90
CA LEU A 237 60.51 17.02 -11.20
C LEU A 237 61.77 17.88 -11.42
N THR A 238 61.79 19.11 -10.88
CA THR A 238 62.99 19.97 -10.89
C THR A 238 64.09 19.51 -9.94
N LEU A 239 63.75 18.83 -8.84
CA LEU A 239 64.72 18.28 -7.90
C LEU A 239 65.35 16.98 -8.43
N GLU A 240 64.53 16.14 -9.07
CA GLU A 240 65.00 14.92 -9.75
C GLU A 240 65.98 15.23 -10.89
N THR A 241 65.75 16.32 -11.63
CA THR A 241 66.65 16.77 -12.72
C THR A 241 67.95 17.42 -12.24
N LYS A 242 68.02 17.88 -10.98
CA LYS A 242 69.22 18.50 -10.38
C LYS A 242 70.13 17.52 -9.65
N THR A 243 69.72 16.26 -9.47
CA THR A 243 70.49 15.28 -8.70
C THR A 243 71.43 14.49 -9.63
N PRO A 244 72.76 14.60 -9.51
CA PRO A 244 73.70 13.86 -10.36
C PRO A 244 73.64 12.35 -10.10
N SER A 245 73.70 11.53 -11.17
CA SER A 245 73.52 10.07 -11.10
C SER A 245 74.64 9.28 -10.39
N TYR A 246 75.69 9.95 -9.91
CA TYR A 246 76.88 9.32 -9.30
C TYR A 246 76.77 9.13 -7.77
N CYS A 247 75.71 9.64 -7.13
CA CYS A 247 75.49 9.51 -5.67
C CYS A 247 74.24 8.68 -5.30
N GLN A 248 73.76 7.82 -6.19
CA GLN A 248 72.66 6.90 -5.86
C GLN A 248 73.24 5.62 -5.27
N ASP A 249 73.01 5.46 -3.96
CA ASP A 249 73.22 4.20 -3.26
C ASP A 249 72.42 3.10 -3.99
N ASN A 250 72.98 1.90 -4.18
CA ASN A 250 72.27 0.82 -4.90
C ASN A 250 70.92 0.49 -4.23
N ASP A 251 70.87 0.62 -2.91
CA ASP A 251 69.65 0.46 -2.11
C ASP A 251 68.56 1.47 -2.48
N PHE A 252 68.94 2.72 -2.82
CA PHE A 252 67.99 3.74 -3.25
C PHE A 252 67.35 3.39 -4.60
N VAL A 253 68.12 2.83 -5.53
CA VAL A 253 67.61 2.40 -6.85
C VAL A 253 66.65 1.23 -6.71
N GLU A 254 66.94 0.28 -5.82
CA GLU A 254 66.09 -0.89 -5.58
C GLU A 254 64.80 -0.51 -4.87
N ILE A 255 64.86 0.36 -3.86
CA ILE A 255 63.67 0.95 -3.20
C ILE A 255 62.83 1.74 -4.22
N GLN A 256 63.45 2.54 -5.08
CA GLN A 256 62.72 3.29 -6.11
C GLN A 256 62.01 2.36 -7.09
N LYS A 257 62.62 1.23 -7.45
CA LYS A 257 62.01 0.22 -8.32
C LYS A 257 60.82 -0.47 -7.63
N GLN A 258 60.94 -0.80 -6.34
CA GLN A 258 59.84 -1.35 -5.55
C GLN A 258 58.67 -0.37 -5.44
N LEU A 259 58.94 0.90 -5.09
CA LEU A 259 57.91 1.93 -5.01
C LEU A 259 57.22 2.17 -6.36
N LYS A 260 57.95 2.16 -7.48
CA LYS A 260 57.35 2.28 -8.82
C LYS A 260 56.44 1.09 -9.14
N SER A 261 56.84 -0.12 -8.77
CA SER A 261 56.02 -1.33 -8.90
C SER A 261 54.74 -1.23 -8.06
N GLU A 262 54.84 -0.73 -6.83
CA GLU A 262 53.70 -0.57 -5.92
C GLU A 262 52.76 0.54 -6.40
N ILE A 263 53.29 1.66 -6.91
CA ILE A 263 52.47 2.70 -7.54
C ILE A 263 51.69 2.13 -8.72
N LEU A 264 52.35 1.37 -9.61
CA LEU A 264 51.67 0.76 -10.76
C LEU A 264 50.57 -0.23 -10.34
N SER A 265 50.81 -1.05 -9.30
CA SER A 265 49.79 -1.98 -8.82
C SER A 265 48.60 -1.26 -8.18
N LEU A 266 48.86 -0.19 -7.42
CA LEU A 266 47.82 0.66 -6.84
C LEU A 266 47.03 1.43 -7.92
N GLU A 267 47.69 1.94 -8.95
CA GLU A 267 47.03 2.59 -10.09
C GLU A 267 46.13 1.61 -10.85
N GLN A 268 46.60 0.37 -11.04
CA GLN A 268 45.78 -0.69 -11.65
C GLN A 268 44.57 -1.03 -10.77
N TYR A 269 44.76 -1.12 -9.45
CA TYR A 269 43.67 -1.37 -8.50
C TYR A 269 42.64 -0.24 -8.51
N ILE A 270 43.09 1.02 -8.53
CA ILE A 270 42.20 2.20 -8.66
C ILE A 270 41.41 2.12 -9.97
N SER A 271 42.07 1.83 -11.09
CA SER A 271 41.40 1.70 -12.38
C SER A 271 40.36 0.57 -12.40
N GLN A 272 40.62 -0.54 -11.72
CA GLN A 272 39.66 -1.64 -11.59
C GLN A 272 38.47 -1.22 -10.73
N SER A 273 38.72 -0.57 -9.58
CA SER A 273 37.66 -0.07 -8.70
C SER A 273 36.77 0.97 -9.39
N ASP A 274 37.36 1.86 -10.21
CA ASP A 274 36.61 2.85 -10.98
C ASP A 274 35.68 2.19 -12.02
N GLU A 275 36.12 1.09 -12.65
CA GLU A 275 35.28 0.37 -13.61
C GLU A 275 34.15 -0.37 -12.90
N GLU A 276 34.43 -1.03 -11.77
CA GLU A 276 33.40 -1.63 -10.93
C GLU A 276 32.36 -0.60 -10.46
N GLN A 277 32.80 0.60 -10.05
CA GLN A 277 31.89 1.68 -9.70
C GLN A 277 31.03 2.14 -10.88
N LYS A 278 31.56 2.20 -12.10
CA LYS A 278 30.77 2.54 -13.29
C LYS A 278 29.71 1.49 -13.58
N VAL A 279 30.05 0.21 -13.46
CA VAL A 279 29.09 -0.90 -13.64
C VAL A 279 27.97 -0.80 -12.60
N LEU A 280 28.32 -0.66 -11.32
CA LEU A 280 27.34 -0.52 -10.24
C LEU A 280 26.44 0.72 -10.42
N ARG A 281 26.98 1.84 -10.93
CA ARG A 281 26.14 3.02 -11.26
C ARG A 281 25.15 2.73 -12.38
N LYS A 282 25.57 2.01 -13.43
CA LYS A 282 24.66 1.62 -14.52
C LYS A 282 23.55 0.67 -14.03
N GLU A 283 23.92 -0.31 -13.21
CA GLU A 283 22.96 -1.24 -12.60
C GLU A 283 21.97 -0.51 -11.69
N LYS A 284 22.45 0.43 -10.87
CA LYS A 284 21.60 1.28 -10.01
C LYS A 284 20.60 2.09 -10.82
N GLU A 285 21.03 2.75 -11.89
CA GLU A 285 20.12 3.54 -12.73
C GLU A 285 19.11 2.64 -13.48
N ALA A 286 19.53 1.47 -13.94
CA ALA A 286 18.62 0.50 -14.54
C ALA A 286 17.56 -0.01 -13.55
N ALA A 287 17.97 -0.35 -12.32
CA ALA A 287 17.06 -0.75 -11.25
C ALA A 287 16.09 0.37 -10.88
N LYS A 288 16.56 1.61 -10.81
CA LYS A 288 15.73 2.79 -10.53
C LYS A 288 14.66 3.01 -11.60
N GLU A 289 15.03 2.85 -12.88
CA GLU A 289 14.07 2.95 -13.98
C GLU A 289 13.04 1.81 -13.96
N MET A 290 13.46 0.60 -13.58
CA MET A 290 12.55 -0.53 -13.40
C MET A 290 11.54 -0.27 -12.26
N ILE A 291 12.01 0.25 -11.12
CA ILE A 291 11.14 0.64 -10.00
C ILE A 291 10.13 1.68 -10.47
N ARG A 292 10.57 2.73 -11.18
CA ARG A 292 9.67 3.79 -11.68
C ARG A 292 8.56 3.23 -12.59
N LYS A 293 8.88 2.25 -13.44
CA LYS A 293 7.87 1.57 -14.29
C LYS A 293 6.87 0.77 -13.46
N LEU A 294 7.35 0.01 -12.47
CA LEU A 294 6.48 -0.77 -11.59
C LEU A 294 5.56 0.12 -10.75
N GLU A 295 6.05 1.26 -10.25
CA GLU A 295 5.23 2.24 -9.53
C GLU A 295 4.11 2.81 -10.40
N GLN A 296 4.40 3.11 -11.67
CA GLN A 296 3.39 3.55 -12.64
C GLN A 296 2.33 2.46 -12.90
N GLU A 297 2.76 1.21 -13.08
CA GLU A 297 1.84 0.09 -13.26
C GLU A 297 0.95 -0.13 -12.03
N VAL A 298 1.51 -0.04 -10.82
CA VAL A 298 0.74 -0.14 -9.57
C VAL A 298 -0.31 0.97 -9.49
N SER A 299 0.04 2.21 -9.83
CA SER A 299 -0.92 3.32 -9.85
C SER A 299 -2.09 3.05 -10.79
N ILE A 300 -1.81 2.57 -12.01
CA ILE A 300 -2.84 2.22 -13.00
C ILE A 300 -3.74 1.09 -12.47
N TRP A 301 -3.16 0.07 -11.83
CA TRP A 301 -3.93 -1.03 -11.26
C TRP A 301 -4.80 -0.59 -10.08
N GLN A 302 -4.31 0.33 -9.24
CA GLN A 302 -5.09 0.91 -8.16
C GLN A 302 -6.30 1.70 -8.70
N GLU A 303 -6.10 2.56 -9.71
CA GLU A 303 -7.19 3.28 -10.35
C GLU A 303 -8.24 2.34 -10.94
N ARG A 304 -7.81 1.30 -11.65
CA ARG A 304 -8.71 0.26 -12.19
C ARG A 304 -9.46 -0.48 -11.10
N PHE A 305 -8.80 -0.78 -9.99
CA PHE A 305 -9.42 -1.43 -8.83
C PHE A 305 -10.54 -0.57 -8.26
N PHE A 306 -10.27 0.71 -7.98
CA PHE A 306 -11.29 1.63 -7.46
C PHE A 306 -12.47 1.81 -8.41
N LEU A 307 -12.21 1.91 -9.72
CA LEU A 307 -13.27 1.98 -10.72
C LEU A 307 -14.16 0.73 -10.70
N THR A 308 -13.53 -0.45 -10.59
CA THR A 308 -14.24 -1.73 -10.54
C THR A 308 -15.06 -1.88 -9.26
N GLU A 309 -14.51 -1.44 -8.12
CA GLU A 309 -15.21 -1.45 -6.82
C GLU A 309 -16.43 -0.53 -6.84
N ASN A 310 -16.30 0.69 -7.38
CA ASN A 310 -17.43 1.62 -7.55
C ASN A 310 -18.51 1.06 -8.49
N ASN A 311 -18.11 0.41 -9.59
CA ASN A 311 -19.05 -0.25 -10.50
C ASN A 311 -19.79 -1.39 -9.80
N LEU A 312 -19.09 -2.20 -9.00
CA LEU A 312 -19.69 -3.28 -8.25
C LEU A 312 -20.68 -2.77 -7.19
N GLN A 313 -20.34 -1.69 -6.50
CA GLN A 313 -21.27 -1.03 -5.57
C GLN A 313 -22.53 -0.54 -6.29
N THR A 314 -22.36 0.14 -7.42
CA THR A 314 -23.48 0.64 -8.24
C THR A 314 -24.39 -0.50 -8.70
N LEU A 315 -23.81 -1.59 -9.22
CA LEU A 315 -24.56 -2.77 -9.64
C LEU A 315 -25.26 -3.46 -8.46
N SER A 316 -24.64 -3.48 -7.27
CA SER A 316 -25.26 -4.04 -6.06
C SER A 316 -26.49 -3.22 -5.64
N GLU A 317 -26.41 -1.90 -5.69
CA GLU A 317 -27.53 -1.01 -5.40
C GLU A 317 -28.66 -1.17 -6.43
N GLN A 318 -28.32 -1.30 -7.72
CA GLN A 318 -29.28 -1.61 -8.78
C GLN A 318 -29.96 -2.97 -8.58
N ALA A 319 -29.20 -4.01 -8.18
CA ALA A 319 -29.78 -5.32 -7.90
C ALA A 319 -30.76 -5.27 -6.72
N LYS A 320 -30.42 -4.56 -5.63
CA LYS A 320 -31.30 -4.38 -4.47
C LYS A 320 -32.59 -3.65 -4.85
N THR A 321 -32.50 -2.59 -5.65
CA THR A 321 -33.70 -1.85 -6.10
C THR A 321 -34.58 -2.72 -6.99
N GLN A 322 -34.01 -3.50 -7.91
CA GLN A 322 -34.75 -4.47 -8.72
C GLN A 322 -35.43 -5.56 -7.86
N GLU A 323 -34.76 -6.06 -6.82
CA GLU A 323 -35.33 -7.05 -5.91
C GLU A 323 -36.56 -6.50 -5.15
N ILE A 324 -36.50 -5.24 -4.71
CA ILE A 324 -37.64 -4.55 -4.08
C ILE A 324 -38.80 -4.43 -5.07
N LEU A 325 -38.53 -3.98 -6.31
CA LEU A 325 -39.55 -3.86 -7.35
C LEU A 325 -40.20 -5.21 -7.67
N TYR A 326 -39.40 -6.28 -7.76
CA TYR A 326 -39.89 -7.63 -7.99
C TYR A 326 -40.80 -8.11 -6.85
N LYS A 327 -40.42 -7.87 -5.59
CA LYS A 327 -41.26 -8.21 -4.42
C LYS A 327 -42.58 -7.45 -4.43
N ASN A 328 -42.57 -6.15 -4.76
CA ASN A 328 -43.79 -5.35 -4.87
C ASN A 328 -44.70 -5.88 -5.99
N LEU A 329 -44.13 -6.19 -7.15
CA LEU A 329 -44.89 -6.77 -8.26
C LEU A 329 -45.49 -8.13 -7.88
N GLN A 330 -44.71 -8.99 -7.22
CA GLN A 330 -45.19 -10.27 -6.72
C GLN A 330 -46.36 -10.09 -5.75
N GLN A 331 -46.28 -9.12 -4.84
CA GLN A 331 -47.37 -8.81 -3.92
C GLN A 331 -48.62 -8.36 -4.69
N HIS A 332 -48.50 -7.45 -5.66
CA HIS A 332 -49.64 -7.03 -6.48
C HIS A 332 -50.24 -8.18 -7.29
N CYS A 333 -49.42 -9.09 -7.84
CA CYS A 333 -49.93 -10.29 -8.50
C CYS A 333 -50.73 -11.16 -7.53
N THR A 334 -50.24 -11.38 -6.30
CA THR A 334 -50.99 -12.16 -5.29
C THR A 334 -52.29 -11.47 -4.86
N GLU A 335 -52.30 -10.14 -4.76
CA GLU A 335 -53.51 -9.36 -4.47
C GLU A 335 -54.53 -9.48 -5.62
N LEU A 336 -54.08 -9.37 -6.87
CA LEU A 336 -54.93 -9.55 -8.05
C LEU A 336 -55.48 -10.97 -8.17
N GLU A 337 -54.67 -11.99 -7.90
CA GLU A 337 -55.12 -13.38 -7.84
C GLU A 337 -56.20 -13.58 -6.77
N ALA A 338 -56.01 -12.97 -5.58
CA ALA A 338 -57.03 -13.00 -4.53
C ALA A 338 -58.33 -12.29 -4.95
N PHE A 339 -58.25 -11.11 -5.57
CA PHE A 339 -59.42 -10.42 -6.13
C PHE A 339 -60.13 -11.24 -7.20
N LEU A 340 -59.38 -11.89 -8.09
CA LEU A 340 -59.95 -12.77 -9.11
C LEU A 340 -60.67 -13.96 -8.49
N GLU A 341 -60.12 -14.59 -7.45
CA GLU A 341 -60.79 -15.65 -6.70
C GLU A 341 -62.02 -15.15 -5.94
N GLU A 342 -62.00 -13.94 -5.38
CA GLU A 342 -63.18 -13.34 -4.73
C GLU A 342 -64.30 -13.02 -5.74
N THR A 343 -63.96 -12.62 -6.97
CA THR A 343 -64.93 -12.36 -8.04
C THR A 343 -65.45 -13.63 -8.72
N LYS A 344 -64.77 -14.77 -8.55
CA LYS A 344 -65.32 -16.08 -8.93
C LYS A 344 -66.41 -16.49 -7.93
N THR A 345 -67.63 -16.05 -8.17
CA THR A 345 -68.80 -16.58 -7.45
C THR A 345 -68.99 -18.08 -7.72
N PRO A 346 -69.40 -18.89 -6.73
CA PRO A 346 -69.73 -20.30 -6.94
C PRO A 346 -71.14 -20.38 -7.56
N ASN A 347 -71.29 -19.99 -8.81
CA ASN A 347 -72.44 -20.29 -9.66
C ASN A 347 -72.13 -19.93 -11.12
N ASP A 348 -71.23 -20.70 -11.72
CA ASP A 348 -71.06 -20.73 -13.18
C ASP A 348 -72.00 -21.78 -13.80
N SER A 349 -73.26 -21.68 -13.42
CA SER A 349 -74.37 -22.27 -14.14
C SER A 349 -75.48 -21.23 -14.10
N HIS A 350 -75.77 -20.66 -15.27
CA HIS A 350 -76.80 -19.65 -15.52
C HIS A 350 -76.42 -18.19 -15.22
N LEU A 351 -75.72 -17.52 -16.15
CA LEU A 351 -75.90 -16.08 -16.40
C LEU A 351 -75.32 -15.64 -17.77
N ASP A 352 -75.56 -16.44 -18.80
CA ASP A 352 -75.58 -15.96 -20.19
C ASP A 352 -77.03 -15.55 -20.51
N GLU A 353 -77.42 -14.34 -20.12
CA GLU A 353 -78.55 -13.56 -20.66
C GLU A 353 -78.96 -12.49 -19.63
N PHE A 354 -79.14 -11.24 -20.08
CA PHE A 354 -79.41 -10.03 -19.28
C PHE A 354 -78.18 -9.58 -18.48
N TYR A 355 -77.43 -8.54 -18.87
CA TYR A 355 -77.86 -7.14 -18.89
C TYR A 355 -77.12 -6.33 -19.97
N LEU A 356 -77.64 -6.34 -21.20
CA LEU A 356 -77.64 -5.13 -22.01
C LEU A 356 -78.78 -4.26 -21.45
N THR A 357 -78.43 -3.11 -20.88
CA THR A 357 -79.24 -1.88 -20.67
C THR A 357 -78.94 -1.29 -19.29
N ASN A 358 -77.91 -0.46 -19.20
CA ASN A 358 -77.95 0.68 -18.29
C ASN A 358 -77.04 1.78 -18.82
N LYS A 359 -77.68 2.78 -19.42
CA LYS A 359 -77.11 4.11 -19.66
C LYS A 359 -77.10 4.84 -18.31
N TYR A 360 -75.97 4.83 -17.61
CA TYR A 360 -75.64 5.84 -16.61
C TYR A 360 -74.36 6.56 -17.08
N PRO A 361 -74.27 7.89 -16.93
CA PRO A 361 -73.04 8.59 -17.27
C PRO A 361 -72.01 8.30 -16.17
N LEU A 362 -71.10 7.35 -16.42
CA LEU A 362 -69.85 7.26 -15.67
C LEU A 362 -69.03 8.51 -16.03
N THR A 363 -69.11 9.53 -15.20
CA THR A 363 -68.29 10.74 -15.30
C THR A 363 -67.73 11.03 -13.92
N THR A 364 -66.79 10.20 -13.46
CA THR A 364 -65.91 10.50 -12.32
C THR A 364 -64.59 9.73 -12.33
N GLU A 365 -64.51 8.54 -12.96
CA GLU A 365 -63.28 7.73 -12.97
C GLU A 365 -62.38 7.96 -14.20
N GLU A 366 -62.95 8.32 -15.36
CA GLU A 366 -62.16 8.68 -16.55
C GLU A 366 -61.34 9.97 -16.35
N ASP A 367 -61.81 10.88 -15.50
CA ASP A 367 -61.16 12.16 -15.21
C ASP A 367 -59.86 11.98 -14.40
N LEU A 368 -59.83 11.01 -13.48
CA LEU A 368 -58.62 10.71 -12.71
C LEU A 368 -57.59 10.00 -13.60
N ALA A 369 -58.01 9.06 -14.43
CA ALA A 369 -57.13 8.38 -15.38
C ALA A 369 -56.56 9.35 -16.42
N HIS A 370 -57.38 10.28 -16.96
CA HIS A 370 -56.90 11.34 -17.85
C HIS A 370 -55.96 12.31 -17.13
N SER A 371 -56.28 12.71 -15.89
CA SER A 371 -55.40 13.58 -15.10
C SER A 371 -54.06 12.93 -14.76
N VAL A 372 -54.02 11.61 -14.50
CA VAL A 372 -52.77 10.88 -14.23
C VAL A 372 -51.96 10.75 -15.52
N VAL A 373 -52.60 10.46 -16.66
CA VAL A 373 -51.94 10.42 -17.97
C VAL A 373 -51.38 11.80 -18.35
N ASP A 374 -52.13 12.87 -18.11
CA ASP A 374 -51.67 14.24 -18.38
C ASP A 374 -50.51 14.67 -17.48
N LEU A 375 -50.54 14.28 -16.20
CA LEU A 375 -49.42 14.50 -15.27
C LEU A 375 -48.18 13.72 -15.70
N GLN A 376 -48.33 12.44 -16.05
CA GLN A 376 -47.23 11.62 -16.55
C GLN A 376 -46.67 12.16 -17.87
N LEU A 377 -47.53 12.61 -18.79
CA LEU A 377 -47.09 13.25 -20.04
C LEU A 377 -46.37 14.57 -19.78
N LYS A 378 -46.79 15.35 -18.78
CA LYS A 378 -46.14 16.61 -18.40
C LYS A 378 -44.78 16.36 -17.73
N ASP A 379 -44.67 15.34 -16.89
CA ASP A 379 -43.41 14.94 -16.26
C ASP A 379 -42.42 14.39 -17.29
N VAL A 380 -42.88 13.56 -18.23
CA VAL A 380 -42.06 13.08 -19.34
C VAL A 380 -41.62 14.23 -20.25
N LYS A 381 -42.48 15.20 -20.54
CA LYS A 381 -42.10 16.40 -21.30
C LYS A 381 -41.03 17.21 -20.57
N LYS A 382 -41.20 17.41 -19.25
CA LYS A 382 -40.22 18.13 -18.43
C LYS A 382 -38.87 17.41 -18.39
N GLN A 383 -38.86 16.10 -18.20
CA GLN A 383 -37.64 15.29 -18.25
C GLN A 383 -36.98 15.35 -19.64
N ASN A 384 -37.77 15.33 -20.71
CA ASN A 384 -37.26 15.44 -22.07
C ASN A 384 -36.64 16.82 -22.34
N ASP A 385 -37.25 17.89 -21.82
CA ASP A 385 -36.70 19.24 -21.92
C ASP A 385 -35.41 19.39 -21.09
N GLU A 386 -35.34 18.79 -19.90
CA GLU A 386 -34.12 18.72 -19.08
C GLU A 386 -33.01 17.94 -19.80
N LEU A 387 -33.33 16.79 -20.41
CA LEU A 387 -32.38 16.00 -21.19
C LEU A 387 -31.89 16.75 -22.43
N LYS A 388 -32.76 17.50 -23.12
CA LYS A 388 -32.35 18.35 -24.24
C LYS A 388 -31.42 19.47 -23.80
N LEU A 389 -31.67 20.06 -22.62
CA LEU A 389 -30.78 21.07 -22.06
C LEU A 389 -29.41 20.48 -21.74
N MET A 390 -29.36 19.34 -21.05
CA MET A 390 -28.11 18.63 -20.75
C MET A 390 -27.36 18.20 -22.02
N LEU A 391 -28.09 17.75 -23.04
CA LEU A 391 -27.49 17.40 -24.33
C LEU A 391 -26.85 18.63 -25.00
N LYS A 392 -27.51 19.78 -24.94
CA LYS A 392 -26.96 21.03 -25.48
C LYS A 392 -25.72 21.48 -24.71
N GLU A 393 -25.75 21.45 -23.38
CA GLU A 393 -24.59 21.79 -22.53
C GLU A 393 -23.41 20.84 -22.80
N SER A 394 -23.69 19.54 -22.96
CA SER A 394 -22.67 18.54 -23.30
C SER A 394 -22.06 18.79 -24.69
N GLN A 395 -22.88 19.19 -25.68
CA GLN A 395 -22.40 19.56 -27.02
C GLN A 395 -21.52 20.81 -26.98
N GLU A 396 -21.90 21.83 -26.18
CA GLU A 396 -21.10 23.04 -25.99
C GLU A 396 -19.75 22.72 -25.32
N LEU A 397 -19.74 21.89 -24.27
CA LEU A 397 -18.51 21.43 -23.64
C LEU A 397 -17.63 20.61 -24.59
N SER A 398 -18.23 19.72 -25.37
CA SER A 398 -17.52 18.93 -26.39
C SER A 398 -16.86 19.83 -27.44
N PHE A 399 -17.54 20.90 -27.86
CA PHE A 399 -16.97 21.88 -28.77
C PHE A 399 -15.77 22.62 -28.15
N ILE A 400 -15.87 23.04 -26.89
CA ILE A 400 -14.77 23.70 -26.16
C ILE A 400 -13.56 22.76 -26.05
N HIS A 401 -13.76 21.51 -25.61
CA HIS A 401 -12.67 20.54 -25.51
C HIS A 401 -12.03 20.26 -26.86
N LYS A 402 -12.82 20.21 -27.94
CA LYS A 402 -12.27 20.03 -29.29
C LYS A 402 -11.36 21.19 -29.71
N MET A 403 -11.76 22.44 -29.43
CA MET A 403 -10.93 23.61 -29.68
C MET A 403 -9.63 23.58 -28.85
N GLU A 404 -9.71 23.12 -27.60
CA GLU A 404 -8.53 23.01 -26.72
C GLU A 404 -7.55 21.93 -27.19
N ILE A 405 -8.06 20.79 -27.67
CA ILE A 405 -7.25 19.74 -28.30
C ILE A 405 -6.54 20.26 -29.55
N GLU A 406 -7.24 21.01 -30.43
CA GLU A 406 -6.64 21.61 -31.61
C GLU A 406 -5.52 22.60 -31.24
N LYS A 407 -5.73 23.43 -30.20
CA LYS A 407 -4.72 24.35 -29.68
C LYS A 407 -3.49 23.63 -29.13
N LEU A 408 -3.68 22.59 -28.31
CA LEU A 408 -2.58 21.80 -27.76
C LEU A 408 -1.80 21.05 -28.85
N THR A 409 -2.50 20.58 -29.89
CA THR A 409 -1.88 19.91 -31.04
C THR A 409 -0.97 20.87 -31.81
N LEU A 410 -1.38 22.13 -32.00
CA LEU A 410 -0.53 23.16 -32.61
C LEU A 410 0.70 23.48 -31.75
N GLN A 411 0.53 23.63 -30.43
CA GLN A 411 1.66 23.88 -29.52
C GLN A 411 2.67 22.74 -29.48
N LEU A 412 2.21 21.49 -29.57
CA LEU A 412 3.08 20.33 -29.64
C LEU A 412 3.91 20.36 -30.92
N LYS A 413 3.27 20.67 -32.06
CA LYS A 413 3.95 20.78 -33.36
C LYS A 413 5.03 21.88 -33.35
N ASP A 414 4.71 23.05 -32.79
CA ASP A 414 5.68 24.14 -32.64
C ASP A 414 6.87 23.75 -31.76
N SER A 415 6.63 22.97 -30.70
CA SER A 415 7.68 22.46 -29.80
C SER A 415 8.56 21.41 -30.48
N ASP A 416 7.97 20.53 -31.29
CA ASP A 416 8.71 19.56 -32.09
C ASP A 416 9.61 20.25 -33.13
N ASP A 417 9.09 21.27 -33.82
CA ASP A 417 9.86 22.07 -34.77
C ASP A 417 11.03 22.80 -34.08
N GLN A 418 10.83 23.30 -32.85
CA GLN A 418 11.91 23.87 -32.04
C GLN A 418 12.99 22.83 -31.65
N CYS A 419 12.58 21.63 -31.25
CA CYS A 419 13.50 20.53 -30.95
C CYS A 419 14.34 20.14 -32.18
N VAL A 420 13.72 20.01 -33.35
CA VAL A 420 14.41 19.70 -34.61
C VAL A 420 15.44 20.79 -34.93
N ASN A 421 15.08 22.06 -34.76
CA ASN A 421 16.00 23.19 -34.98
C ASN A 421 17.18 23.17 -33.99
N LEU A 422 16.95 22.86 -32.72
CA LEU A 422 18.02 22.73 -31.72
C LEU A 422 18.98 21.57 -32.04
N ILE A 423 18.44 20.43 -32.47
CA ILE A 423 19.25 19.28 -32.92
C ILE A 423 20.10 19.66 -34.13
N HIS A 424 19.52 20.38 -35.10
CA HIS A 424 20.25 20.84 -36.28
C HIS A 424 21.38 21.81 -35.91
N ASN A 425 21.10 22.79 -35.05
CA ASN A 425 22.10 23.76 -34.58
C ASN A 425 23.24 23.08 -33.81
N ASN A 426 22.92 22.11 -32.95
CA ASN A 426 23.93 21.34 -32.24
C ASN A 426 24.81 20.52 -33.19
N LYS A 427 24.24 19.92 -34.25
CA LYS A 427 25.03 19.24 -35.28
C LYS A 427 25.99 20.19 -36.00
N ILE A 428 25.56 21.40 -36.34
CA ILE A 428 26.43 22.42 -36.96
C ILE A 428 27.56 22.84 -36.01
N LEU A 429 27.27 23.05 -34.73
CA LEU A 429 28.28 23.40 -33.72
C LEU A 429 29.33 22.30 -33.56
N ILE A 430 28.90 21.04 -33.49
CA ILE A 430 29.82 19.89 -33.40
C ILE A 430 30.72 19.81 -34.64
N LEU A 431 30.20 20.10 -35.83
CA LEU A 431 31.00 20.10 -37.05
C LEU A 431 32.01 21.26 -37.09
N LYS A 432 31.67 22.45 -36.57
CA LYS A 432 32.59 23.58 -36.46
C LYS A 432 33.77 23.29 -35.51
N VAL A 433 33.50 22.72 -34.34
CA VAL A 433 34.53 22.37 -33.34
C VAL A 433 35.52 21.30 -33.84
N ARG A 434 35.18 20.57 -34.91
CA ARG A 434 36.04 19.51 -35.48
C ARG A 434 36.95 19.99 -36.61
N ILE A 435 36.77 21.23 -37.07
CA ILE A 435 37.52 21.83 -38.19
C ILE A 435 38.58 22.82 -37.68
N ASP A 436 38.44 23.31 -36.45
CA ASP A 436 39.49 24.02 -35.69
C ASP A 436 40.31 23.03 -34.86
#